data_AF-A0A6C0JRQ8-F1
#
_entry.id   AF-A0A6C0JRQ8-F1
#
_cell.length_a   1.000
_cell.length_b   1.000
_cell.length_c   1.000
_cell.angle_alpha   90.00
_cell.angle_beta   90.00
_cell.angle_gamma   90.00
#
_symmetry.space_group_name_H-M   'P 1'
#
loop_
_entity.id
_entity.type
_entity.pdbx_description
1 polymer ?
#
loop_
_entity_poly.entity_id
_entity_poly.type
_entity_poly.pdbx_seq_one_letter_code
_entity_poly.pdbx_strand_id
1 'polypeptide(L)'
;MSCFYRVLKLVHWVVSRLCPETRHRIEVPASKLPWFWIGTRHYDDEIITVTEVVNRAVRYNDRITPEILRDITGYDTTNWRYVDKTTLEEKDFPSSGIVIENAC
;
A
#
# COMPACT_ATOMS: atom_id res chain seq x y z
N MET A 1 16.52 -13.43 16.45
CA MET A 1 15.45 -13.59 15.44
C MET A 1 15.80 -12.86 14.14
N SER A 2 16.92 -13.21 13.47
CA SER A 2 17.44 -12.44 12.31
C SER A 2 17.63 -13.26 11.02
N CYS A 3 17.44 -14.59 11.06
CA CYS A 3 17.65 -15.44 9.87
C CYS A 3 16.43 -15.56 8.94
N PHE A 4 15.20 -15.40 9.42
CA PHE A 4 13.99 -15.67 8.62
C PHE A 4 13.74 -14.62 7.52
N TYR A 5 14.10 -13.35 7.76
CA TYR A 5 13.86 -12.26 6.82
C TYR A 5 14.68 -12.34 5.52
N ARG A 6 15.85 -13.01 5.54
CA ARG A 6 16.69 -13.17 4.34
C ARG A 6 16.18 -14.25 3.39
N VAL A 7 15.57 -15.32 3.92
CA VAL A 7 15.07 -16.44 3.11
C VAL A 7 13.85 -16.04 2.30
N LEU A 8 12.93 -15.26 2.88
CA LEU A 8 11.73 -14.76 2.19
C LEU A 8 12.07 -13.86 0.98
N LYS A 9 13.09 -12.99 1.09
CA LYS A 9 13.54 -12.16 -0.05
C LYS A 9 14.12 -12.99 -1.19
N LEU A 10 14.84 -14.07 -0.88
CA LEU A 10 15.47 -14.94 -1.88
C LEU A 10 14.44 -15.81 -2.61
N VAL A 11 13.44 -16.33 -1.89
CA VAL A 11 12.33 -17.09 -2.49
C VAL A 11 11.48 -16.18 -3.37
N HIS A 12 11.15 -14.96 -2.93
CA HIS A 12 10.40 -14.00 -3.76
C HIS A 12 11.16 -13.63 -5.05
N TRP A 13 12.49 -13.49 -4.97
CA TRP A 13 13.34 -13.18 -6.12
C TRP A 13 13.40 -14.33 -7.15
N VAL A 14 13.46 -15.58 -6.68
CA VAL A 14 13.50 -16.78 -7.54
C VAL A 14 12.14 -17.05 -8.19
N VAL A 15 11.04 -16.95 -7.43
CA VAL A 15 9.68 -17.14 -7.96
C VAL A 15 9.34 -16.08 -9.00
N SER A 16 9.76 -14.83 -8.78
CA SER A 16 9.56 -13.73 -9.74
C SER A 16 10.30 -13.91 -11.07
N ARG A 17 11.37 -14.72 -11.12
CA ARG A 17 12.14 -14.99 -12.37
C ARG A 17 11.66 -16.22 -13.13
N LEU A 18 11.12 -17.22 -12.44
CA LEU A 18 10.74 -18.49 -13.05
C LEU A 18 9.31 -18.49 -13.61
N CYS A 19 8.46 -17.61 -13.09
CA CYS A 19 7.12 -17.36 -13.61
C CYS A 19 6.98 -15.87 -13.89
N PRO A 20 7.28 -15.37 -15.10
CA PRO A 20 6.79 -14.07 -15.51
C PRO A 20 5.28 -14.23 -15.64
N GLU A 21 4.57 -14.09 -14.53
CA GLU A 21 3.13 -13.95 -14.55
C GLU A 21 2.88 -12.56 -15.14
N THR A 22 2.99 -12.44 -16.47
CA THR A 22 2.40 -11.38 -17.28
C THR A 22 0.89 -11.54 -17.24
N ARG A 23 0.32 -11.57 -16.04
CA ARG A 23 -0.99 -10.97 -15.87
C ARG A 23 -0.72 -9.49 -16.05
N HIS A 24 -1.30 -8.91 -17.10
CA HIS A 24 -1.64 -7.50 -17.06
C HIS A 24 -2.45 -7.30 -15.77
N ARG A 25 -1.76 -6.99 -14.66
CA ARG A 25 -2.43 -6.45 -13.49
C ARG A 25 -3.04 -5.18 -14.03
N ILE A 26 -4.37 -5.09 -13.98
CA ILE A 26 -5.05 -3.83 -14.21
C ILE A 26 -4.65 -2.97 -13.02
N GLU A 27 -3.51 -2.30 -13.16
CA GLU A 27 -3.02 -1.34 -12.19
C GLU A 27 -4.00 -0.17 -12.22
N VAL A 28 -4.52 0.18 -11.05
CA VAL A 28 -5.32 1.40 -10.92
C VAL A 28 -4.37 2.56 -11.19
N PRO A 29 -4.62 3.39 -12.23
CA PRO A 29 -3.76 4.54 -12.49
C PRO A 29 -3.68 5.42 -11.24
N ALA A 30 -2.51 5.96 -10.92
CA ALA A 30 -2.36 6.83 -9.75
C ALA A 30 -3.31 8.05 -9.79
N SER A 31 -3.69 8.49 -10.99
CA SER A 31 -4.70 9.54 -11.19
C SER A 31 -6.12 9.15 -10.79
N LYS A 32 -6.42 7.86 -10.61
CA LYS A 32 -7.71 7.35 -10.14
C LYS A 32 -7.71 7.01 -8.64
N LEU A 33 -6.56 7.10 -7.97
CA LEU A 33 -6.47 6.91 -6.53
C LEU A 33 -6.90 8.18 -5.77
N PRO A 34 -7.53 8.04 -4.59
CA PRO A 34 -8.04 9.18 -3.83
C PRO A 34 -6.96 9.91 -3.04
N TRP A 35 -5.74 9.38 -3.02
CA TRP A 35 -4.58 9.96 -2.34
C TRP A 35 -3.47 10.32 -3.31
N PHE A 36 -2.70 11.34 -2.92
CA PHE A 36 -1.40 11.65 -3.52
C PHE A 36 -0.25 10.91 -2.80
N TRP A 37 -0.39 10.71 -1.49
CA TRP A 37 0.62 10.09 -0.63
C TRP A 37 -0.04 9.27 0.45
N ILE A 38 0.58 8.15 0.83
CA ILE A 38 0.25 7.37 2.04
C ILE A 38 1.54 7.13 2.82
N GLY A 39 1.44 7.31 4.13
CA GLY A 39 2.49 6.88 5.05
C GLY A 39 1.98 6.63 6.46
N THR A 40 2.93 6.27 7.30
CA THR A 40 2.71 6.04 8.73
C THR A 40 3.89 6.60 9.50
N ARG A 41 3.66 7.01 10.75
CA ARG A 41 4.75 7.20 11.70
C ARG A 41 5.14 5.86 12.31
N HIS A 42 6.44 5.59 12.39
CA HIS A 42 6.99 4.47 13.15
C HIS A 42 7.51 4.94 14.52
N TYR A 43 7.91 4.02 15.38
CA TYR A 43 8.19 4.23 16.81
C TYR A 43 9.15 5.41 17.13
N ASP A 44 10.01 5.80 16.20
CA ASP A 44 11.00 6.89 16.37
C ASP A 44 10.57 8.22 15.70
N ASP A 45 9.26 8.44 15.52
CA ASP A 45 8.68 9.56 14.75
C ASP A 45 9.12 9.62 13.27
N GLU A 46 9.80 8.58 12.78
CA GLU A 46 10.17 8.44 11.38
C GLU A 46 8.90 8.25 10.53
N ILE A 47 8.76 9.10 9.50
CA ILE A 47 7.67 9.00 8.53
C ILE A 47 8.06 8.02 7.43
N ILE A 48 7.40 6.88 7.41
CA ILE A 48 7.58 5.86 6.38
C ILE A 48 6.57 6.11 5.27
N THR A 49 7.06 6.34 4.06
CA THR A 49 6.22 6.45 2.86
C THR A 49 6.00 5.07 2.24
N VAL A 50 4.74 4.71 2.01
CA VAL A 50 4.35 3.42 1.42
C VAL A 50 3.54 3.55 0.13
N THR A 51 3.39 4.78 -0.39
CA THR A 51 2.56 5.12 -1.55
C THR A 51 2.73 4.15 -2.73
N GLU A 52 3.97 3.92 -3.19
CA GLU A 52 4.24 3.03 -4.33
C GLU A 52 3.81 1.57 -4.08
N VAL A 53 4.01 1.07 -2.86
CA VAL A 53 3.67 -0.30 -2.48
C VAL A 53 2.15 -0.47 -2.47
N VAL A 54 1.45 0.49 -1.86
CA VAL A 54 -0.02 0.49 -1.81
C VAL A 54 -0.59 0.64 -3.22
N ASN A 55 -0.12 1.60 -4.02
CA ASN A 55 -0.61 1.85 -5.37
C ASN A 55 -0.53 0.60 -6.28
N ARG A 56 0.51 -0.23 -6.12
CA ARG A 56 0.68 -1.49 -6.89
C ARG A 56 -0.14 -2.66 -6.36
N ALA A 57 -0.62 -2.57 -5.13
CA ALA A 57 -1.37 -3.63 -4.46
C ALA A 57 -2.89 -3.47 -4.62
N VAL A 58 -3.38 -2.23 -4.68
CA VAL A 58 -4.82 -1.92 -4.74
C VAL A 58 -5.44 -2.22 -6.10
N ARG A 59 -6.72 -2.59 -6.08
CA ARG A 59 -7.57 -2.82 -7.26
C ARG A 59 -8.85 -2.03 -7.13
N TYR A 60 -9.54 -1.85 -8.26
CA TYR A 60 -10.88 -1.29 -8.25
C TYR A 60 -11.83 -2.14 -7.38
N ASN A 61 -12.73 -1.45 -6.70
CA ASN A 61 -13.69 -1.95 -5.72
C ASN A 61 -13.07 -2.50 -4.43
N ASP A 62 -11.74 -2.43 -4.27
CA ASP A 62 -11.12 -2.72 -2.97
C ASP A 62 -11.52 -1.64 -1.96
N ARG A 63 -11.83 -2.06 -0.74
CA ARG A 63 -11.93 -1.16 0.41
C ARG A 63 -10.62 -1.25 1.18
N ILE A 64 -9.84 -0.20 1.13
CA ILE A 64 -8.53 -0.15 1.79
C ILE A 64 -8.75 0.31 3.22
N THR A 65 -8.54 -0.56 4.19
CA THR A 65 -8.60 -0.26 5.63
C THR A 65 -7.19 -0.24 6.23
N PRO A 66 -6.99 0.29 7.45
CA PRO A 66 -5.73 0.19 8.17
C PRO A 66 -5.17 -1.24 8.32
N GLU A 67 -6.04 -2.25 8.43
CA GLU A 67 -5.66 -3.67 8.46
C GLU A 67 -5.07 -4.11 7.13
N ILE A 68 -5.70 -3.72 6.02
CA ILE A 68 -5.18 -4.02 4.67
C ILE A 68 -3.86 -3.30 4.42
N LEU A 69 -3.69 -2.06 4.89
CA LEU A 69 -2.42 -1.35 4.81
C LEU A 69 -1.31 -2.09 5.57
N ARG A 70 -1.62 -2.61 6.76
CA ARG A 70 -0.71 -3.46 7.55
C ARG A 70 -0.33 -4.73 6.79
N ASP A 71 -1.29 -5.41 6.17
CA ASP A 71 -1.05 -6.64 5.40
C ASP A 71 -0.20 -6.40 4.15
N ILE A 72 -0.46 -5.30 3.42
CA ILE A 72 0.28 -4.92 2.20
C ILE A 72 1.71 -4.51 2.51
N THR A 73 1.91 -3.75 3.59
CA THR A 73 3.19 -3.09 3.86
C THR A 73 4.05 -3.82 4.89
N GLY A 74 3.44 -4.67 5.72
CA GLY A 74 4.09 -5.33 6.85
C GLY A 74 4.34 -4.42 8.06
N TYR A 75 3.87 -3.16 8.05
CA TYR A 75 4.03 -2.23 9.17
C TYR A 75 2.87 -2.35 10.16
N ASP A 76 3.19 -2.81 11.37
CA ASP A 76 2.26 -2.91 12.48
C ASP A 76 2.12 -1.55 13.18
N THR A 77 1.21 -0.71 12.67
CA THR A 77 0.98 0.66 13.12
C THR A 77 -0.51 0.99 13.15
N THR A 78 -0.89 1.93 14.01
CA THR A 78 -2.25 2.48 14.10
C THR A 78 -2.38 3.86 13.45
N ASN A 79 -1.26 4.49 13.08
CA ASN A 79 -1.21 5.92 12.73
C ASN A 79 -1.00 6.12 11.22
N TRP A 80 -1.91 5.56 10.43
CA TRP A 80 -1.93 5.74 8.99
C TRP A 80 -2.43 7.14 8.62
N ARG A 81 -1.74 7.80 7.70
CA ARG A 81 -2.10 9.12 7.17
C ARG A 81 -1.99 9.10 5.66
N TYR A 82 -2.77 9.95 5.01
CA TYR A 82 -2.72 10.13 3.57
C TYR A 82 -2.88 11.60 3.22
N VAL A 83 -2.35 12.00 2.07
CA VAL A 83 -2.64 13.32 1.48
C VAL A 83 -3.80 13.14 0.51
N ASP A 84 -4.92 13.80 0.78
CA ASP A 84 -6.10 13.80 -0.08
C ASP A 84 -5.75 14.40 -1.44
N LYS A 85 -6.07 13.70 -2.54
CA LYS A 85 -5.72 14.16 -3.88
C LYS A 85 -6.46 15.44 -4.29
N THR A 86 -7.67 15.66 -3.76
CA THR A 86 -8.53 16.78 -4.11
C THR A 86 -8.20 18.00 -3.25
N THR A 87 -8.07 17.82 -1.93
CA THR A 87 -7.82 18.94 -1.01
C THR A 87 -6.34 19.23 -0.79
N LEU A 88 -5.45 18.30 -1.14
CA LEU A 88 -4.00 18.36 -0.88
C LEU A 88 -3.64 18.49 0.60
N GLU A 89 -4.57 18.14 1.49
CA GLU A 89 -4.37 18.16 2.93
C GLU A 89 -4.00 16.77 3.44
N GLU A 90 -3.11 16.73 4.43
CA GLU A 90 -2.80 15.51 5.15
C GLU A 90 -3.93 15.18 6.14
N LYS A 91 -4.49 13.99 6.03
CA LYS A 91 -5.62 13.50 6.82
C LYS A 91 -5.28 12.15 7.44
N ASP A 92 -5.90 11.86 8.55
CA ASP A 92 -5.82 10.52 9.15
C ASP A 92 -6.61 9.53 8.30
N PHE A 93 -6.05 8.34 8.13
CA PHE A 93 -6.67 7.31 7.33
C PHE A 93 -7.92 6.78 8.05
N PRO A 94 -9.10 6.77 7.40
CA PRO A 94 -10.35 6.40 8.06
C PRO A 94 -10.34 4.93 8.46
N SER A 95 -10.79 4.63 9.69
CA SER A 95 -10.90 3.25 10.19
C SER A 95 -11.90 2.41 9.39
N SER A 96 -12.94 3.04 8.82
CA SER A 96 -13.90 2.41 7.90
C SER A 96 -13.32 2.10 6.51
N GLY A 97 -12.11 2.60 6.23
CA GLY A 97 -11.40 2.47 4.97
C GLY A 97 -11.89 3.38 3.85
N ILE A 98 -11.17 3.34 2.73
CA ILE A 98 -11.45 4.10 1.50
C ILE A 98 -11.72 3.10 0.37
N VAL A 99 -12.82 3.28 -0.37
CA VAL A 99 -13.16 2.43 -1.51
C VAL A 99 -12.51 2.98 -2.78
N ILE A 100 -11.86 2.11 -3.56
CA ILE A 100 -11.25 2.48 -4.84
C ILE A 100 -12.28 2.38 -5.95
N GLU A 101 -12.93 3.48 -6.27
CA GLU A 101 -14.02 3.50 -7.23
C GLU A 101 -13.54 3.28 -8.67
N ASN A 102 -14.25 2.44 -9.41
CA ASN A 102 -14.12 2.37 -10.87
C ASN A 102 -15.06 3.39 -11.52
N ALA A 103 -14.68 4.68 -11.47
CA ALA A 103 -15.40 5.71 -12.20
C ALA A 103 -15.08 5.58 -13.71
N CYS A 104 -16.04 5.03 -14.47
CA CYS A 104 -16.04 4.97 -15.93
C CYS A 104 -15.98 6.36 -16.56
#